data_AF-A0A7G5C6B0-F1
#
_entry.id   AF-A0A7G5C6B0-F1
#
_cell.length_a   1.000
_cell.length_b   1.000
_cell.length_c   1.000
_cell.angle_alpha   90.00
_cell.angle_beta   90.00
_cell.angle_gamma   90.00
#
_symmetry.space_group_name_H-M   'P 1'
#
loop_
_entity.id
_entity.type
_entity.pdbx_description
1 polymer ?
#
loop_
_entity_poly.entity_id
_entity_poly.type
_entity_poly.pdbx_seq_one_letter_code
_entity_poly.pdbx_strand_id
1 'polypeptide(L)'
;MDSELHVNLQAPFHRSEMKGAEKEMATWEEEGENSHPSLAVKTYYLGEPINRKSFQSACVSLHKGLHRMKGIVQFEDKKGLHLIQYAYNELEMMHIRPQKTVQEVLVVIGELEALSMFNETLLDLIGF
;
A
#
# COMPACT_ATOMS: atom_id res chain seq x y z
N MET A 1 -6.56 31.32 14.07
CA MET A 1 -7.65 30.36 14.35
C MET A 1 -7.10 29.02 13.95
N ASP A 2 -6.39 28.40 14.89
CA ASP A 2 -5.76 27.10 14.73
C ASP A 2 -6.85 26.04 14.71
N SER A 3 -7.08 25.44 13.54
CA SER A 3 -7.94 24.27 13.38
C SER A 3 -7.09 23.03 13.70
N GLU A 4 -7.27 22.50 14.91
CA GLU A 4 -6.69 21.21 15.32
C GLU A 4 -7.20 20.10 14.40
N LEU A 5 -6.27 19.52 13.64
CA LEU A 5 -6.47 18.32 12.82
C LEU A 5 -6.81 17.14 13.73
N HIS A 6 -8.07 16.74 13.77
CA HIS A 6 -8.47 15.49 14.42
C HIS A 6 -8.10 14.31 13.52
N VAL A 7 -6.90 13.76 13.72
CA VAL A 7 -6.53 12.46 13.18
C VAL A 7 -7.09 11.39 14.11
N ASN A 8 -8.16 10.70 13.70
CA ASN A 8 -8.70 9.58 14.47
C ASN A 8 -7.88 8.30 14.17
N LEU A 9 -6.76 8.15 14.86
CA LEU A 9 -5.94 6.93 14.89
C LEU A 9 -6.37 6.04 16.06
N GLN A 10 -7.48 5.31 15.90
CA GLN A 10 -7.88 4.32 16.89
C GLN A 10 -7.34 2.94 16.49
N ALA A 11 -6.10 2.64 16.87
CA ALA A 11 -5.50 1.32 16.68
C ALA A 11 -5.60 0.47 17.96
N PRO A 12 -6.15 -0.75 17.87
CA PRO A 12 -5.56 -1.85 18.60
C PRO A 12 -5.68 -3.17 17.82
N PHE A 13 -4.59 -3.73 17.26
CA PHE A 13 -4.67 -5.09 16.71
C PHE A 13 -3.56 -6.02 17.22
N HIS A 14 -4.02 -7.01 17.99
CA HIS A 14 -3.26 -8.10 18.61
C HIS A 14 -2.88 -9.16 17.55
N ARG A 15 -1.65 -9.66 17.67
CA ARG A 15 -0.93 -10.55 16.74
C ARG A 15 -1.62 -11.90 16.40
N SER A 16 -2.69 -12.31 17.07
CA SER A 16 -3.16 -13.71 17.05
C SER A 16 -4.27 -14.04 16.05
N GLU A 17 -4.80 -13.08 15.29
CA GLU A 17 -6.01 -13.31 14.48
C GLU A 17 -5.84 -13.12 12.95
N MET A 18 -4.63 -12.82 12.48
CA MET A 18 -4.43 -12.42 11.08
C MET A 18 -4.31 -13.62 10.12
N LYS A 19 -5.42 -13.96 9.45
CA LYS A 19 -5.45 -14.78 8.23
C LYS A 19 -6.18 -13.99 7.13
N GLY A 20 -5.43 -13.39 6.21
CA GLY A 20 -5.97 -12.68 5.04
C GLY A 20 -5.47 -11.23 4.97
N ALA A 21 -5.47 -10.67 3.75
CA ALA A 21 -5.09 -9.27 3.54
C ALA A 21 -6.15 -8.32 4.11
N GLU A 22 -5.83 -7.69 5.23
CA GLU A 22 -6.68 -6.67 5.84
C GLU A 22 -6.43 -5.31 5.17
N LYS A 23 -7.51 -4.53 5.00
CA LYS A 23 -7.52 -3.28 4.24
C LYS A 23 -8.00 -2.15 5.14
N GLU A 24 -7.14 -1.17 5.38
CA GLU A 24 -7.53 0.09 6.01
C GLU A 24 -7.47 1.19 4.95
N MET A 25 -8.56 1.96 4.80
CA MET A 25 -8.66 3.07 3.85
C MET A 25 -8.97 4.34 4.60
N ALA A 26 -8.10 5.35 4.47
CA ALA A 26 -8.37 6.70 4.94
C ALA A 26 -8.45 7.64 3.73
N THR A 27 -9.56 8.35 3.62
CA THR A 27 -9.80 9.30 2.53
C THR A 27 -9.55 10.71 3.04
N TRP A 28 -8.92 11.55 2.22
CA TRP A 28 -8.74 12.98 2.50
C TRP A 28 -9.54 13.75 1.46
N GLU A 29 -10.68 14.30 1.85
CA GLU A 29 -11.46 15.19 0.99
C GLU A 29 -11.10 16.64 1.34
N GLU A 30 -10.51 17.38 0.40
CA GLU A 30 -10.42 18.85 0.53
C GLU A 30 -11.77 19.44 0.08
N GLU A 31 -12.56 19.97 1.02
CA GLU A 31 -13.78 20.72 0.71
C GLU A 31 -13.42 22.07 0.07
N GLY A 32 -13.47 22.13 -1.26
CA GLY A 32 -13.37 23.36 -2.05
C GLY A 32 -14.10 23.20 -3.37
N GLU A 33 -14.81 24.24 -3.84
CA GLU A 33 -15.72 24.27 -5.00
C GLU A 33 -15.09 23.94 -6.39
N ASN A 34 -13.89 23.36 -6.43
CA ASN A 34 -13.30 22.75 -7.62
C ASN A 34 -13.07 21.27 -7.33
N SER A 35 -13.75 20.37 -8.05
CA SER A 35 -13.64 18.91 -7.91
C SER A 35 -12.22 18.42 -8.22
N HIS A 36 -11.32 18.53 -7.25
CA HIS A 36 -10.00 17.90 -7.29
C HIS A 36 -10.15 16.37 -7.16
N PRO A 37 -9.25 15.58 -7.74
CA PRO A 37 -9.29 14.14 -7.57
C PRO A 37 -9.19 13.79 -6.08
N SER A 38 -10.15 13.02 -5.57
CA SER A 38 -10.17 12.58 -4.18
C SER A 38 -8.96 11.67 -3.93
N LEU A 39 -8.01 12.18 -3.14
CA LEU A 39 -6.83 11.42 -2.74
C LEU A 39 -7.17 10.56 -1.52
N ALA A 40 -6.71 9.32 -1.53
CA ALA A 40 -6.83 8.42 -0.40
C ALA A 40 -5.50 7.74 -0.11
N VAL A 41 -5.40 7.18 1.10
CA VAL A 41 -4.34 6.28 1.51
C VAL A 41 -4.95 4.93 1.86
N LYS A 42 -4.28 3.87 1.42
CA LYS A 42 -4.69 2.50 1.69
C LYS A 42 -3.50 1.68 2.17
N THR A 43 -3.71 0.97 3.27
CA THR A 43 -2.75 0.04 3.86
C THR A 43 -3.18 -1.39 3.56
N TYR A 44 -2.24 -2.20 3.09
CA TYR A 44 -2.41 -3.61 2.79
C TYR A 44 -1.43 -4.40 3.66
N TYR A 45 -1.94 -5.26 4.53
CA TYR A 45 -1.12 -6.25 5.23
C TYR A 45 -0.98 -7.48 4.34
N LEU A 46 0.25 -7.82 4.00
CA LEU A 46 0.55 -8.96 3.15
C LEU A 46 0.85 -10.13 4.07
N GLY A 47 0.17 -11.25 3.86
CA GLY A 47 0.33 -12.45 4.70
C GLY A 47 1.10 -13.58 4.01
N GLU A 48 1.44 -13.39 2.73
CA GLU A 48 2.04 -14.40 1.87
C GLU A 48 3.04 -13.75 0.89
N PRO A 49 4.07 -14.49 0.44
CA PRO A 49 4.98 -14.01 -0.60
C PRO A 49 4.25 -13.69 -1.90
N ILE A 50 4.62 -12.57 -2.54
CA ILE A 50 3.99 -12.11 -3.78
C ILE A 50 4.86 -12.40 -5.01
N ASN A 51 4.22 -12.59 -6.17
CA ASN A 51 4.96 -12.72 -7.42
C ASN A 51 5.60 -11.39 -7.84
N ARG A 52 6.94 -11.35 -7.86
CA ARG A 52 7.70 -10.13 -8.13
C ARG A 52 7.45 -9.53 -9.51
N LYS A 53 7.35 -10.36 -10.56
CA LYS A 53 7.17 -9.88 -11.93
C LYS A 53 5.79 -9.27 -12.12
N SER A 54 4.77 -9.95 -11.60
CA SER A 54 3.40 -9.48 -11.69
C SER A 54 3.20 -8.20 -10.86
N PHE A 55 3.83 -8.09 -9.68
CA PHE A 55 3.88 -6.85 -8.90
C PHE A 55 4.52 -5.68 -9.67
N GLN A 56 5.66 -5.92 -10.32
CA GLN A 56 6.33 -4.88 -11.12
C GLN A 56 5.46 -4.42 -12.29
N SER A 57 4.82 -5.35 -13.01
CA SER A 57 3.89 -5.03 -14.10
C SER A 57 2.70 -4.20 -13.62
N ALA A 58 2.14 -4.52 -12.44
CA ALA A 58 1.07 -3.75 -11.81
C ALA A 58 1.49 -2.30 -11.53
N CYS A 59 2.69 -2.10 -10.97
CA CYS A 59 3.19 -0.76 -10.67
C CYS A 59 3.39 0.08 -11.94
N VAL A 60 3.72 -0.55 -13.08
CA VAL A 60 3.88 0.12 -14.37
C VAL A 60 2.53 0.46 -14.99
N SER A 61 1.52 -0.42 -14.89
CA SER A 61 0.19 -0.18 -15.46
C SER A 61 -0.60 0.92 -14.75
N LEU A 62 -0.31 1.16 -13.46
CA LEU A 62 -1.04 2.12 -12.61
C LEU A 62 -0.46 3.54 -12.62
N HIS A 63 0.34 3.87 -13.62
CA HIS A 63 1.04 5.16 -13.74
C HIS A 63 0.12 6.40 -13.74
N LYS A 64 -1.21 6.24 -13.85
CA LYS A 64 -2.18 7.33 -13.67
C LYS A 64 -2.85 7.21 -12.31
N GLY A 65 -2.76 8.25 -11.49
CA GLY A 65 -3.45 8.36 -10.21
C GLY A 65 -2.75 7.66 -9.03
N LEU A 66 -1.67 6.90 -9.24
CA LEU A 66 -0.82 6.40 -8.16
C LEU A 66 0.29 7.42 -7.84
N HIS A 67 0.27 8.00 -6.64
CA HIS A 67 1.22 9.06 -6.27
C HIS A 67 2.47 8.51 -5.59
N ARG A 68 2.27 7.65 -4.58
CA ARG A 68 3.36 7.12 -3.77
C ARG A 68 2.98 5.77 -3.18
N MET A 69 3.93 4.86 -3.13
CA MET A 69 3.77 3.60 -2.41
C MET A 69 5.05 3.28 -1.65
N LYS A 70 4.90 2.77 -0.42
CA LYS A 70 6.01 2.28 0.39
C LYS A 70 5.61 1.00 1.09
N GLY A 71 6.54 0.07 1.26
CA GLY A 71 6.20 -1.15 1.96
C GLY A 71 7.35 -2.10 2.17
N ILE A 72 7.04 -3.18 2.86
CA ILE A 72 7.91 -4.32 3.08
C ILE A 72 7.18 -5.53 2.51
N VAL A 73 7.83 -6.25 1.60
CA VAL A 73 7.24 -7.41 0.93
C VAL A 73 8.20 -8.58 0.95
N GLN A 74 7.65 -9.79 0.95
CA GLN A 74 8.37 -11.01 0.60
C GLN A 74 8.03 -11.39 -0.84
N PHE A 75 9.02 -11.81 -1.62
CA PHE A 75 8.80 -12.28 -3.00
C PHE A 75 8.98 -13.80 -3.08
N GLU A 76 8.19 -14.45 -3.93
CA GLU A 76 8.28 -15.91 -4.16
C GLU A 76 9.67 -16.35 -4.64
N ASP A 77 10.31 -15.54 -5.49
CA ASP A 77 11.57 -15.87 -6.17
C ASP A 77 12.83 -15.34 -5.44
N LYS A 78 12.67 -14.72 -4.25
CA LYS A 78 13.77 -14.16 -3.47
C LYS A 78 13.62 -14.48 -1.99
N LYS A 79 14.74 -14.87 -1.35
CA LYS A 79 14.78 -15.04 0.10
C LYS A 79 14.79 -13.69 0.82
N GLY A 80 14.02 -13.59 1.89
CA GLY A 80 13.98 -12.44 2.78
C GLY A 80 13.13 -11.27 2.27
N LEU A 81 13.12 -10.22 3.08
CA LEU A 81 12.24 -9.08 2.90
C LEU A 81 12.86 -8.03 1.99
N HIS A 82 12.00 -7.28 1.31
CA HIS A 82 12.37 -6.18 0.43
C HIS A 82 11.63 -4.91 0.81
N LEU A 83 12.36 -3.82 0.95
CA LEU A 83 11.79 -2.48 1.05
C LEU A 83 11.38 -2.03 -0.35
N ILE A 84 10.12 -1.65 -0.47
CA ILE A 84 9.50 -1.11 -1.68
C ILE A 84 9.37 0.39 -1.53
N GLN A 85 9.79 1.11 -2.56
CA GLN A 85 9.51 2.52 -2.73
C GLN A 85 9.06 2.79 -4.16
N TYR A 86 7.93 3.45 -4.31
CA TYR A 86 7.45 3.93 -5.59
C TYR A 86 7.08 5.39 -5.47
N ALA A 87 7.65 6.22 -6.34
CA ALA A 87 7.32 7.63 -6.49
C ALA A 87 7.74 8.09 -7.88
N TYR A 88 7.04 9.08 -8.44
CA TYR A 88 7.39 9.66 -9.74
C TYR A 88 7.52 8.63 -10.88
N ASN A 89 6.68 7.59 -10.87
CA ASN A 89 6.70 6.46 -11.80
C ASN A 89 7.96 5.57 -11.74
N GLU A 90 8.79 5.73 -10.70
CA GLU A 90 9.96 4.89 -10.48
C GLU A 90 9.70 3.91 -9.35
N LEU A 91 9.96 2.62 -9.60
CA LEU A 91 9.88 1.55 -8.61
C LEU A 91 11.29 1.14 -8.19
N GLU A 92 11.56 1.26 -6.89
CA GLU A 92 12.77 0.78 -6.23
C GLU A 92 12.45 -0.39 -5.30
N MET A 93 13.28 -1.43 -5.35
CA MET A 93 13.16 -2.63 -4.53
C MET A 93 14.52 -2.97 -3.92
N MET A 94 14.66 -2.87 -2.61
CA MET A 94 15.92 -3.12 -1.90
C MET A 94 15.78 -4.30 -0.95
N HIS A 95 16.69 -5.27 -1.03
CA HIS A 95 16.75 -6.35 -0.03
C HIS A 95 17.12 -5.79 1.34
N ILE A 96 16.37 -6.16 2.37
CA ILE A 96 16.60 -5.72 3.75
C ILE A 96 16.78 -6.90 4.69
N ARG A 97 17.51 -6.66 5.78
CA ARG A 97 17.68 -7.62 6.89
C ARG A 97 17.24 -6.94 8.19
N PRO A 98 15.93 -6.95 8.50
CA PRO A 98 15.43 -6.32 9.70
C PRO A 98 16.07 -6.91 10.96
N GLN A 99 16.37 -6.06 11.95
CA GLN A 99 16.92 -6.49 13.24
C GLN A 99 15.86 -7.11 14.16
N LYS A 100 14.58 -6.86 13.87
CA LYS A 100 13.41 -7.38 14.57
C LYS A 100 12.44 -7.96 13.55
N THR A 101 11.50 -8.78 13.99
CA THR A 101 10.39 -9.20 13.12
C THR A 101 9.62 -7.96 12.67
N VAL A 102 9.42 -7.83 11.36
CA VAL A 102 8.62 -6.77 10.74
C VAL A 102 7.55 -7.44 9.89
N GLN A 103 6.35 -6.86 9.88
CA GLN A 103 5.24 -7.35 9.06
C GLN A 103 5.44 -6.94 7.60
N GLU A 104 4.96 -7.78 6.69
CA GLU A 104 4.84 -7.40 5.29
C GLU A 104 3.62 -6.49 5.16
N VAL A 105 3.86 -5.27 4.67
CA VAL A 105 2.86 -4.22 4.64
C VAL A 105 3.14 -3.31 3.47
N LEU A 106 2.09 -2.83 2.81
CA LEU A 106 2.19 -1.89 1.71
C LEU A 106 1.24 -0.73 1.97
N VAL A 107 1.75 0.49 1.94
CA VAL A 107 0.99 1.72 2.08
C VAL A 107 1.01 2.43 0.75
N VAL A 108 -0.16 2.79 0.24
CA VAL A 108 -0.37 3.33 -1.09
C VAL A 108 -1.17 4.61 -0.99
N ILE A 109 -0.70 5.64 -1.68
CA ILE A 109 -1.34 6.95 -1.77
C ILE A 109 -1.69 7.19 -3.24
N GLY A 110 -2.95 7.47 -3.52
CA GLY A 110 -3.43 7.65 -4.87
C GLY A 110 -4.86 8.19 -4.94
N GLU A 111 -5.31 8.45 -6.17
CA GLU A 111 -6.71 8.72 -6.48
C GLU A 111 -7.56 7.48 -6.16
N LEU A 112 -8.80 7.67 -5.70
CA LEU A 112 -9.68 6.58 -5.27
C LEU A 112 -9.88 5.51 -6.36
N GLU A 113 -10.00 5.90 -7.63
CA GLU A 113 -10.14 4.98 -8.78
C GLU A 113 -8.86 4.15 -8.99
N ALA A 114 -7.69 4.80 -8.94
CA ALA A 114 -6.40 4.11 -9.08
C ALA A 114 -6.15 3.13 -7.92
N LEU A 115 -6.52 3.50 -6.69
CA LEU A 115 -6.44 2.58 -5.54
C LEU A 115 -7.39 1.39 -5.66
N SER A 116 -8.55 1.58 -6.28
CA SER A 116 -9.51 0.51 -6.55
C SER A 116 -8.95 -0.46 -7.60
N MET A 117 -8.36 0.03 -8.68
CA MET A 117 -7.68 -0.81 -9.68
C MET A 117 -6.46 -1.54 -9.09
N PHE A 118 -5.65 -0.85 -8.27
CA PHE A 118 -4.53 -1.48 -7.60
C PHE A 118 -4.98 -2.55 -6.62
N ASN A 119 -6.11 -2.36 -5.95
CA ASN A 119 -6.67 -3.35 -5.05
C ASN A 119 -6.97 -4.67 -5.76
N GLU A 120 -7.68 -4.64 -6.89
CA GLU A 120 -8.00 -5.85 -7.65
C GLU A 120 -6.72 -6.53 -8.13
N THR A 121 -5.80 -5.74 -8.66
CA THR A 121 -4.51 -6.26 -9.11
C THR A 121 -3.73 -6.92 -7.97
N LEU A 122 -3.71 -6.31 -6.78
CA LEU A 122 -2.99 -6.86 -5.63
C LEU A 122 -3.65 -8.12 -5.09
N LEU A 123 -4.99 -8.20 -5.09
CA LEU A 123 -5.74 -9.39 -4.70
C LEU A 123 -5.40 -10.59 -5.61
N ASP A 124 -5.39 -10.36 -6.93
CA ASP A 124 -4.97 -11.37 -7.91
C ASP A 124 -3.54 -11.89 -7.64
N LEU A 125 -2.65 -11.00 -7.16
CA LEU A 125 -1.25 -11.36 -6.83
C LEU A 125 -1.13 -12.22 -5.58
N ILE A 126 -2.07 -12.11 -4.64
CA ILE A 126 -2.06 -12.86 -3.37
C ILE A 126 -3.02 -14.06 -3.38
N GLY A 127 -3.69 -14.32 -4.52
CA GLY A 127 -4.56 -15.47 -4.70
C GLY A 127 -5.93 -15.36 -4.01
N PHE A 128 -6.45 -14.15 -3.87
CA PHE A 128 -7.80 -13.86 -3.35
C PHE A 128 -8.66 -13.23 -4.42
#